data_AF-A0A4Q3SUX2-F1
#
_entry.id   AF-A0A4Q3SUX2-F1
#
_cell.length_a   1.000
_cell.length_b   1.000
_cell.length_c   1.000
_cell.angle_alpha   90.00
_cell.angle_beta   90.00
_cell.angle_gamma   90.00
#
_symmetry.space_group_name_H-M   'P 1'
#
loop_
_entity.id
_entity.type
_entity.pdbx_description
1 polymer ?
#
loop_
_entity_poly.entity_id
_entity_poly.type
_entity_poly.pdbx_seq_one_letter_code
_entity_poly.pdbx_strand_id
1 'polypeptide(L)'
;MRNPILFLSFLRAIRQRNKIAWGIIIALGVMQLVFTAIRLEATPFFLFGMFSEKMKATDSLTTLKVFVNGKDIGTFHPSLREYQLLETTTGNYIEMKRNGSIDPVKTRIESRYPLIYNSPVYPVLSGRLYNTPESMPAFRQWLKKKSLRIADIETGIVQIVLSTYVFNKTSTVPTSITYETLETF
;
A
#
# COMPACT_ATOMS: atom_id res chain seq x y z
N MET A 1 -7.45 -9.23 -34.57
CA MET A 1 -7.82 -7.83 -34.91
C MET A 1 -9.31 -7.65 -34.69
N ARG A 2 -9.75 -6.74 -33.80
CA ARG A 2 -11.18 -6.45 -33.58
C ARG A 2 -11.69 -5.53 -34.69
N ASN A 3 -12.85 -5.84 -35.26
CA ASN A 3 -13.43 -5.11 -36.37
C ASN A 3 -13.97 -3.74 -35.89
N PRO A 4 -13.37 -2.60 -36.32
CA PRO A 4 -13.77 -1.28 -35.84
C PRO A 4 -15.21 -0.90 -36.21
N ILE A 5 -15.75 -1.52 -37.27
CA ILE A 5 -17.11 -1.28 -37.75
C ILE A 5 -18.16 -1.74 -36.73
N LEU A 6 -17.91 -2.88 -36.06
CA LEU A 6 -18.81 -3.42 -35.03
C LEU A 6 -18.84 -2.56 -33.77
N PHE A 7 -17.71 -1.93 -33.43
CA PHE A 7 -17.65 -1.03 -32.29
C PHE A 7 -18.40 0.28 -32.54
N LEU A 8 -18.24 0.86 -33.74
CA LEU A 8 -18.95 2.07 -34.13
C LEU A 8 -20.46 1.86 -34.23
N SER A 9 -20.90 0.70 -34.74
CA SER A 9 -22.32 0.36 -34.80
C SER A 9 -22.93 0.17 -33.40
N PHE A 10 -22.19 -0.46 -32.48
CA PHE A 10 -22.57 -0.59 -31.07
C PHE A 10 -22.76 0.76 -30.37
N LEU A 11 -21.78 1.67 -30.50
CA LEU A 11 -21.87 3.02 -29.94
C LEU A 11 -23.06 3.81 -30.49
N ARG A 12 -23.32 3.68 -31.80
CA ARG A 12 -24.48 4.31 -32.45
C ARG A 12 -25.80 3.76 -31.93
N ALA A 13 -25.90 2.45 -31.75
CA ALA A 13 -27.09 1.79 -31.22
C ALA A 13 -27.39 2.21 -29.77
N ILE A 14 -26.36 2.33 -28.92
CA ILE A 14 -26.52 2.81 -27.54
C ILE A 14 -27.00 4.26 -27.51
N ARG A 15 -26.41 5.14 -28.33
CA ARG A 15 -26.82 6.54 -28.44
C ARG A 15 -28.31 6.69 -28.74
N GLN A 16 -28.86 5.82 -29.59
CA GLN A 16 -30.27 5.87 -30.00
C GLN A 16 -31.21 5.26 -28.96
N ARG A 17 -30.80 4.17 -28.28
CA ARG A 17 -31.66 3.45 -27.34
C ARG A 17 -31.68 4.05 -25.93
N ASN A 18 -30.54 4.54 -25.43
CA ASN A 18 -30.44 5.03 -24.05
C ASN A 18 -29.44 6.19 -23.94
N LYS A 19 -29.98 7.41 -23.87
CA LYS A 19 -29.19 8.65 -23.76
C LYS A 19 -28.38 8.73 -22.46
N ILE A 20 -28.86 8.14 -21.37
CA ILE A 20 -28.16 8.11 -20.07
C ILE A 20 -26.93 7.21 -20.17
N ALA A 21 -27.09 5.98 -20.67
CA ALA A 21 -25.98 5.05 -20.87
C ALA A 21 -24.92 5.62 -21.83
N TRP A 22 -25.36 6.29 -22.90
CA TRP A 22 -24.46 7.01 -23.81
C TRP A 22 -23.67 8.11 -23.10
N GLY A 23 -24.35 8.92 -22.26
CA GLY A 23 -23.71 9.95 -21.44
C GLY A 23 -22.64 9.38 -20.51
N ILE A 24 -22.92 8.26 -19.84
CA ILE A 24 -21.95 7.58 -18.96
C ILE A 24 -20.73 7.10 -19.75
N ILE A 25 -20.92 6.47 -20.92
CA ILE A 25 -19.80 5.98 -21.75
C ILE A 25 -18.92 7.14 -22.21
N ILE A 26 -19.52 8.24 -22.67
CA ILE A 26 -18.76 9.43 -23.08
C ILE A 26 -18.06 10.07 -21.89
N ALA A 27 -18.71 10.19 -20.74
CA ALA A 27 -18.10 10.72 -19.52
C ALA A 27 -16.88 9.88 -19.09
N LEU A 28 -17.02 8.54 -19.10
CA LEU A 28 -15.90 7.63 -18.82
C LEU A 28 -14.78 7.75 -19.84
N GLY A 29 -15.09 7.89 -21.13
CA GLY A 29 -14.10 8.08 -22.19
C GLY A 29 -13.34 9.41 -22.06
N VAL A 30 -14.05 10.52 -21.81
CA VAL A 30 -13.44 11.83 -21.57
C VAL A 30 -12.60 11.80 -20.30
N MET A 31 -13.11 11.22 -19.22
CA MET A 31 -12.36 11.04 -17.96
C MET A 31 -11.08 10.23 -18.19
N GLN A 32 -11.15 9.14 -18.96
CA GLN A 32 -9.98 8.33 -19.34
C GLN A 32 -8.96 9.13 -20.15
N LEU A 33 -9.41 9.95 -21.11
CA LEU A 33 -8.52 10.83 -21.90
C LEU A 33 -7.85 11.89 -21.02
N VAL A 34 -8.60 12.50 -20.10
CA VAL A 34 -8.08 13.48 -19.13
C VAL A 34 -7.04 12.83 -18.21
N PHE A 35 -7.33 11.66 -17.64
CA PHE A 35 -6.36 10.93 -16.80
C PHE A 35 -5.10 10.54 -17.58
N THR A 36 -5.25 10.08 -18.82
CA THR A 36 -4.12 9.78 -19.71
C THR A 36 -3.29 11.04 -20.00
N ALA A 37 -3.95 12.17 -20.28
CA ALA A 37 -3.28 13.44 -20.61
C ALA A 37 -2.53 14.04 -19.41
N ILE A 38 -3.06 13.92 -18.20
CA ILE A 38 -2.41 14.40 -16.97
C ILE A 38 -1.23 13.48 -16.58
N ARG A 39 -0.96 12.41 -17.34
CA ARG A 39 -0.05 11.33 -16.94
C ARG A 39 -0.38 10.85 -15.53
N LEU A 40 -1.67 10.90 -15.17
CA LEU A 40 -2.18 10.18 -14.02
C LEU A 40 -2.08 8.73 -14.45
N GLU A 41 -0.97 8.11 -14.06
CA GLU A 41 -0.69 6.69 -14.10
C GLU A 41 -1.68 5.96 -13.17
N ALA A 42 -2.96 6.10 -13.47
CA ALA A 42 -4.11 5.65 -12.71
C ALA A 42 -4.93 4.66 -13.55
N THR A 43 -4.30 3.98 -14.52
CA THR A 43 -4.88 2.83 -15.19
C THR A 43 -4.44 1.56 -14.44
N PRO A 44 -5.28 1.00 -13.55
CA PRO A 44 -4.89 -0.11 -12.67
C PRO A 44 -4.44 -1.37 -13.43
N PHE A 45 -4.75 -1.47 -14.73
CA PHE A 45 -4.44 -2.64 -15.56
C PHE A 45 -3.11 -2.55 -16.34
N PHE A 46 -2.50 -1.36 -16.49
CA PHE A 46 -1.23 -1.20 -17.22
C PHE A 46 -0.04 -0.89 -16.31
N LEU A 47 -0.30 -0.64 -15.03
CA LEU A 47 0.69 -0.21 -14.04
C LEU A 47 1.60 -1.32 -13.52
N PHE A 48 1.13 -2.57 -13.49
CA PHE A 48 1.93 -3.68 -12.94
C PHE A 48 3.25 -3.92 -13.70
N GLY A 49 3.32 -3.56 -14.98
CA GLY A 49 4.55 -3.66 -15.78
C GLY A 49 5.53 -2.50 -15.61
N MET A 50 5.09 -1.35 -15.09
CA MET A 50 5.92 -0.14 -14.93
C MET A 50 6.58 -0.01 -13.55
N PHE A 51 6.08 -0.71 -12.54
CA PHE A 51 6.66 -0.71 -11.19
C PHE A 51 7.79 -1.74 -10.98
N SER A 52 8.27 -2.39 -12.06
CA SER A 52 9.56 -3.07 -12.05
C SER A 52 10.69 -2.03 -12.13
N GLU A 53 10.76 -1.14 -11.15
CA GLU A 53 11.98 -0.37 -10.94
C GLU A 53 13.10 -1.40 -10.71
N LYS A 54 14.22 -1.23 -11.41
CA LYS A 54 15.41 -2.05 -11.16
C LYS A 54 15.86 -1.74 -9.74
N MET A 55 15.46 -2.56 -8.77
CA MET A 55 16.01 -2.47 -7.42
C MET A 55 17.53 -2.52 -7.55
N LYS A 56 18.22 -1.51 -7.01
CA LYS A 56 19.67 -1.56 -6.90
C LYS A 56 20.02 -2.84 -6.15
N ALA A 57 20.98 -3.59 -6.66
CA ALA A 57 21.50 -4.74 -5.95
C ALA A 57 21.95 -4.26 -4.56
N THR A 58 21.28 -4.75 -3.53
CA THR A 58 21.61 -4.47 -2.13
C THR A 58 22.19 -5.74 -1.54
N ASP A 59 23.33 -5.62 -0.89
CA ASP A 59 23.93 -6.73 -0.16
C ASP A 59 23.25 -6.93 1.21
N SER A 60 22.21 -6.14 1.53
CA SER A 60 21.43 -6.27 2.75
C SER A 60 19.92 -6.30 2.51
N LEU A 61 19.22 -7.10 3.33
CA LEU A 61 17.77 -7.14 3.42
C LEU A 61 17.35 -6.77 4.84
N THR A 62 16.56 -5.71 4.93
CA THR A 62 15.91 -5.32 6.17
C THR A 62 14.48 -5.82 6.14
N THR A 63 14.09 -6.62 7.14
CA THR A 63 12.73 -7.12 7.31
C THR A 63 12.16 -6.60 8.62
N LEU A 64 10.87 -6.32 8.60
CA LEU A 64 10.13 -5.93 9.78
C LEU A 64 9.15 -7.03 10.14
N LYS A 65 9.25 -7.52 11.38
CA LYS A 65 8.51 -8.70 11.84
C LYS A 65 7.76 -8.39 13.12
N VAL A 66 6.59 -9.00 13.26
CA VAL A 66 5.79 -8.94 14.48
C VAL A 66 6.01 -10.24 15.24
N PHE A 67 6.31 -10.11 16.53
CA PHE A 67 6.49 -11.25 17.43
C PHE A 67 5.40 -11.24 18.49
N VAL A 68 4.88 -12.42 18.83
CA VAL A 68 3.93 -12.64 19.93
C VAL A 68 4.59 -13.59 20.92
N ASN A 69 4.81 -13.14 22.16
CA ASN A 69 5.50 -13.90 23.21
C ASN A 69 6.85 -14.51 22.72
N GLY A 70 7.62 -13.72 21.96
CA GLY A 70 8.93 -14.12 21.44
C GLY A 70 8.89 -15.04 20.21
N LYS A 71 7.71 -15.39 19.66
CA LYS A 71 7.57 -16.16 18.42
C LYS A 71 7.14 -15.27 17.26
N ASP A 72 7.74 -15.46 16.09
CA ASP A 72 7.35 -14.78 14.85
C ASP A 72 5.87 -15.07 14.54
N ILE A 73 5.11 -14.05 14.18
CA ILE A 73 3.69 -14.16 13.84
C ILE A 73 3.42 -15.19 12.73
N GLY A 74 4.37 -15.39 11.80
CA GLY A 74 4.29 -16.40 10.74
C GLY A 74 4.23 -17.84 11.28
N THR A 75 4.71 -18.07 12.51
CA THR A 75 4.67 -19.38 13.18
C THR A 75 3.23 -19.79 13.54
N PHE A 76 2.31 -18.84 13.66
CA PHE A 76 0.90 -19.09 13.98
C PHE A 76 0.05 -19.32 12.73
N HIS A 77 0.68 -19.50 11.57
CA HIS A 77 0.03 -19.79 10.29
C HIS A 77 -1.13 -18.83 9.92
N PRO A 78 -0.93 -17.50 9.98
CA PRO A 78 -1.94 -16.55 9.51
C PRO A 78 -2.26 -16.77 8.03
N SER A 79 -3.47 -16.40 7.62
CA SER A 79 -3.76 -16.32 6.19
C SER A 79 -2.82 -15.33 5.51
N LEU A 80 -2.45 -15.57 4.24
CA LEU A 80 -1.54 -14.69 3.49
C LEU A 80 -1.99 -13.22 3.54
N ARG A 81 -3.29 -12.99 3.41
CA ARG A 81 -3.89 -11.65 3.47
C ARG A 81 -3.66 -10.98 4.83
N GLU A 82 -3.78 -11.72 5.92
CA GLU A 82 -3.57 -11.18 7.27
C GLU A 82 -2.10 -10.89 7.52
N TYR A 83 -1.22 -11.77 7.07
CA TYR A 83 0.22 -11.57 7.15
C TYR A 83 0.64 -10.29 6.39
N GLN A 84 0.21 -10.16 5.13
CA GLN A 84 0.51 -8.98 4.31
C GLN A 84 -0.08 -7.69 4.90
N LEU A 85 -1.30 -7.76 5.44
CA LEU A 85 -1.92 -6.61 6.10
C LEU A 85 -1.09 -6.18 7.32
N LEU A 86 -0.69 -7.12 8.18
CA LEU A 86 0.14 -6.82 9.35
C LEU A 86 1.49 -6.25 8.94
N GLU A 87 2.18 -6.87 8.00
CA GLU A 87 3.50 -6.43 7.52
C GLU A 87 3.42 -5.00 6.95
N THR A 88 2.48 -4.75 6.05
CA THR A 88 2.32 -3.44 5.38
C THR A 88 1.92 -2.35 6.38
N THR A 89 0.93 -2.62 7.23
CA THR A 89 0.44 -1.61 8.19
C THR A 89 1.46 -1.32 9.29
N THR A 90 2.19 -2.34 9.76
CA THR A 90 3.28 -2.15 10.74
C THR A 90 4.46 -1.41 10.11
N GLY A 91 4.81 -1.71 8.86
CA GLY A 91 5.81 -0.95 8.11
C GLY A 91 5.46 0.54 8.02
N ASN A 92 4.24 0.85 7.59
CA ASN A 92 3.76 2.24 7.52
C ASN A 92 3.78 2.94 8.88
N TYR A 93 3.37 2.26 9.95
CA TYR A 93 3.43 2.82 11.31
C TYR A 93 4.85 3.18 11.74
N ILE A 94 5.82 2.32 11.46
CA ILE A 94 7.22 2.58 11.79
C ILE A 94 7.81 3.70 10.92
N GLU A 95 7.46 3.76 9.63
CA GLU A 95 7.83 4.89 8.77
C GLU A 95 7.26 6.21 9.29
N MET A 96 5.99 6.23 9.70
CA MET A 96 5.38 7.41 10.31
C MET A 96 6.13 7.84 11.57
N LYS A 97 6.46 6.90 12.46
CA LYS A 97 7.20 7.19 13.70
C LYS A 97 8.58 7.80 13.40
N ARG A 98 9.28 7.27 12.39
CA ARG A 98 10.60 7.77 11.96
C ARG A 98 10.53 9.14 11.29
N ASN A 99 9.45 9.43 10.58
CA ASN A 99 9.25 10.69 9.84
C ASN A 99 8.45 11.74 10.63
N GLY A 100 8.54 11.75 11.96
CA GLY A 100 7.88 12.78 12.78
C GLY A 100 6.35 12.72 12.76
N SER A 101 5.78 11.52 12.65
CA SER A 101 4.33 11.24 12.55
C SER A 101 3.68 11.70 11.25
N ILE A 102 4.46 11.89 10.17
CA ILE A 102 3.96 12.21 8.84
C ILE A 102 3.65 10.92 8.08
N ASP A 103 2.44 10.82 7.53
CA ASP A 103 2.04 9.69 6.68
C ASP A 103 2.93 9.60 5.42
N PRO A 104 3.61 8.47 5.16
CA PRO A 104 4.47 8.30 3.97
C PRO A 104 3.68 8.33 2.65
N VAL A 105 2.38 8.03 2.67
CA VAL A 105 1.51 8.14 1.48
C VAL A 105 1.26 9.60 1.15
N LYS A 106 1.13 10.46 2.17
CA LYS A 106 0.93 11.90 1.99
C LYS A 106 2.09 12.50 1.19
N THR A 107 3.34 12.27 1.61
CA THR A 107 4.52 12.81 0.93
C THR A 107 4.66 12.30 -0.51
N ARG A 108 4.29 11.04 -0.78
CA ARG A 108 4.29 10.47 -2.13
C ARG A 108 3.22 11.08 -3.04
N ILE A 109 2.00 11.31 -2.52
CA ILE A 109 0.92 11.92 -3.31
C ILE A 109 1.24 13.38 -3.61
N GLU A 110 1.73 14.13 -2.64
CA GLU A 110 2.06 15.55 -2.78
C GLU A 110 3.17 15.80 -3.80
N SER A 111 4.19 14.93 -3.81
CA SER A 111 5.28 15.00 -4.79
C SER A 111 4.88 14.55 -6.19
N ARG A 112 4.05 13.50 -6.32
CA ARG A 112 3.72 12.89 -7.61
C ARG A 112 2.54 13.57 -8.32
N TYR A 113 1.61 14.16 -7.57
CA TYR A 113 0.37 14.72 -8.12
C TYR A 113 0.11 16.16 -7.65
N PRO A 114 0.95 17.13 -8.05
CA PRO A 114 0.83 18.52 -7.60
C PRO A 114 -0.50 19.17 -8.02
N LEU A 115 -1.09 18.77 -9.14
CA LEU A 115 -2.41 19.24 -9.57
C LEU A 115 -3.55 18.77 -8.65
N ILE A 116 -3.41 17.58 -8.05
CA ILE A 116 -4.38 17.07 -7.07
C ILE A 116 -4.15 17.75 -5.73
N TYR A 117 -2.89 17.85 -5.29
CA TYR A 117 -2.52 18.52 -4.04
C TYR A 117 -2.98 19.99 -3.98
N ASN A 118 -2.76 20.74 -5.06
CA ASN A 118 -3.15 22.16 -5.16
C ASN A 118 -4.65 22.36 -5.42
N SER A 119 -5.44 21.29 -5.50
CA SER A 119 -6.89 21.40 -5.69
C SER A 119 -7.59 21.90 -4.42
N PRO A 120 -8.60 22.77 -4.52
CA PRO A 120 -9.40 23.22 -3.37
C PRO A 120 -10.07 22.07 -2.59
N VAL A 121 -10.23 20.89 -3.22
CA VAL A 121 -10.88 19.72 -2.61
C VAL A 121 -9.89 18.88 -1.76
N TYR A 122 -8.59 19.03 -1.98
CA TYR A 122 -7.56 18.21 -1.33
C TYR A 122 -7.53 18.33 0.20
N PRO A 123 -7.67 19.52 0.83
CA PRO A 123 -7.71 19.62 2.29
C PRO A 123 -8.84 18.81 2.92
N VAL A 124 -9.99 18.70 2.24
CA VAL A 124 -11.15 17.93 2.73
C VAL A 124 -10.90 16.43 2.61
N LEU A 125 -10.29 15.99 1.50
CA LEU A 125 -10.00 14.57 1.26
C LEU A 125 -8.82 14.08 2.12
N SER A 126 -7.78 14.89 2.27
CA SER A 126 -6.55 14.50 2.98
C SER A 126 -6.81 14.12 4.44
N GLY A 127 -7.73 14.81 5.13
CA GLY A 127 -8.11 14.47 6.51
C GLY A 127 -8.81 13.13 6.69
N ARG A 128 -9.26 12.48 5.61
CA ARG A 128 -9.86 11.13 5.64
C ARG A 128 -8.97 10.05 5.02
N LEU A 129 -8.02 10.45 4.19
CA LEU A 129 -7.16 9.54 3.44
C LEU A 129 -5.90 9.16 4.20
N TYR A 130 -5.35 10.09 4.99
CA TYR A 130 -4.07 9.90 5.67
C TYR A 130 -4.25 9.62 7.14
N ASN A 131 -3.31 8.85 7.69
CA ASN A 131 -3.18 8.65 9.11
C ASN A 131 -2.67 9.92 9.77
N THR A 132 -3.27 10.29 10.90
CA THR A 132 -2.86 11.44 11.70
C THR A 132 -2.06 10.97 12.93
N PRO A 133 -1.23 11.82 13.56
CA PRO A 133 -0.48 11.46 14.76
C PRO A 133 -1.37 10.93 15.90
N GLU A 134 -2.58 11.46 16.04
CA GLU A 134 -3.57 11.08 17.05
C GLU A 134 -4.08 9.63 16.85
N SER A 135 -3.90 9.07 15.66
CA SER A 135 -4.31 7.70 15.33
C SER A 135 -3.28 6.64 15.77
N MET A 136 -2.04 7.04 16.07
CA MET A 136 -0.95 6.11 16.43
C MET A 136 -1.21 5.29 17.69
N PRO A 137 -1.77 5.83 18.80
CA PRO A 137 -2.12 5.02 19.97
C PRO A 137 -3.20 3.98 19.66
N ALA A 138 -4.18 4.32 18.84
CA ALA A 138 -5.23 3.40 18.41
C ALA A 138 -4.65 2.27 17.55
N PHE A 139 -3.67 2.58 16.69
CA PHE A 139 -2.95 1.58 15.93
C PHE A 139 -2.22 0.57 16.83
N ARG A 140 -1.51 1.02 17.88
CA ARG A 140 -0.82 0.12 18.82
C ARG A 140 -1.79 -0.88 19.45
N GLN A 141 -2.95 -0.41 19.90
CA GLN A 141 -3.99 -1.27 20.46
C GLN A 141 -4.57 -2.24 19.43
N TRP A 142 -4.84 -1.75 18.21
CA TRP A 142 -5.33 -2.58 17.12
C TRP A 142 -4.34 -3.67 16.75
N LEU A 143 -3.06 -3.33 16.60
CA LEU A 143 -1.98 -4.26 16.26
C LEU A 143 -1.84 -5.33 17.33
N LYS A 144 -1.78 -4.94 18.61
CA LYS A 144 -1.73 -5.88 19.74
C LYS A 144 -2.91 -6.85 19.68
N LYS A 145 -4.14 -6.33 19.58
CA LYS A 145 -5.36 -7.14 19.53
C LYS A 145 -5.40 -8.07 18.31
N LYS A 146 -4.95 -7.60 17.15
CA LYS A 146 -4.95 -8.39 15.90
C LYS A 146 -3.91 -9.51 15.95
N SER A 147 -2.70 -9.23 16.43
CA SER A 147 -1.63 -10.24 16.57
C SER A 147 -1.99 -11.30 17.61
N LEU A 148 -2.56 -10.90 18.75
CA LEU A 148 -3.06 -11.83 19.77
C LEU A 148 -4.17 -12.73 19.23
N ARG A 149 -5.10 -12.17 18.44
CA ARG A 149 -6.15 -12.95 17.77
C ARG A 149 -5.59 -13.97 16.77
N ILE A 150 -4.60 -13.58 15.97
CA ILE A 150 -3.96 -14.49 15.01
C ILE A 150 -3.25 -15.63 15.75
N ALA A 151 -2.64 -15.34 16.90
CA ALA A 151 -1.97 -16.32 17.72
C ALA A 151 -2.92 -17.19 18.56
N ASP A 152 -4.21 -16.89 18.58
CA ASP A 152 -5.22 -17.49 19.46
C ASP A 152 -4.84 -17.39 20.95
N ILE A 153 -4.35 -16.21 21.36
CA ILE A 153 -3.91 -15.92 22.72
C ILE A 153 -4.73 -14.74 23.28
N GLU A 154 -5.24 -14.85 24.50
CA GLU A 154 -6.02 -13.77 25.14
C GLU A 154 -5.14 -12.61 25.59
N THR A 155 -4.00 -12.90 26.20
CA THR A 155 -3.06 -11.91 26.73
C THR A 155 -1.61 -12.31 26.44
N GLY A 156 -0.80 -11.33 26.05
CA GLY A 156 0.59 -11.56 25.70
C GLY A 156 1.31 -10.28 25.34
N ILE A 157 2.61 -10.42 25.12
CA ILE A 157 3.50 -9.35 24.70
C ILE A 157 3.60 -9.37 23.18
N VAL A 158 3.39 -8.22 22.56
CA VAL A 158 3.58 -8.06 21.10
C VAL A 158 4.75 -7.13 20.85
N GLN A 159 5.69 -7.57 20.02
CA GLN A 159 6.90 -6.81 19.71
C GLN A 159 6.99 -6.57 18.20
N ILE A 160 7.48 -5.39 17.83
CA ILE A 160 7.90 -5.12 16.45
C ILE A 160 9.43 -5.18 16.43
N VAL A 161 9.96 -6.03 15.58
CA VAL A 161 11.40 -6.26 15.46
C VAL A 161 11.85 -5.93 14.04
N LEU A 162 12.93 -5.18 13.96
CA LEU A 162 13.69 -4.98 12.73
C LEU A 162 14.83 -5.99 12.69
N SER A 163 14.89 -6.78 11.62
CA SER A 163 15.99 -7.71 11.37
C SER A 163 16.68 -7.34 10.08
N THR A 164 17.97 -7.02 10.16
CA THR A 164 18.80 -6.71 8.99
C THR A 164 19.76 -7.86 8.72
N TYR A 165 19.64 -8.45 7.55
CA TYR A 165 20.47 -9.53 7.05
C TYR A 165 21.43 -8.98 6.02
N VAL A 166 22.67 -9.48 6.00
CA VAL A 166 23.63 -9.23 4.92
C VAL A 166 23.91 -10.52 4.17
N PHE A 167 23.81 -10.43 2.85
CA PHE A 167 24.14 -11.49 1.92
C PHE A 167 25.60 -11.35 1.53
N ASN A 168 26.43 -12.26 2.01
CA ASN A 168 27.79 -12.40 1.51
C ASN A 168 27.75 -13.24 0.24
N LYS A 169 28.35 -12.76 -0.87
CA LYS A 169 28.41 -13.49 -2.15
C LYS A 169 29.05 -14.88 -2.03
N THR A 170 29.84 -15.12 -0.98
CA THR A 170 30.55 -16.38 -0.74
C THR A 170 29.78 -17.36 0.18
N SER A 171 28.70 -16.92 0.84
CA SER A 171 27.92 -17.75 1.78
C SER A 171 26.47 -17.88 1.31
N THR A 172 25.93 -19.10 1.32
CA THR A 172 24.50 -19.35 1.04
C THR A 172 23.60 -19.01 2.23
N VAL A 173 24.17 -18.81 3.42
CA VAL A 173 23.44 -18.47 4.63
C VAL A 173 23.56 -16.97 4.91
N PRO A 174 22.44 -16.23 4.99
CA PRO A 174 22.47 -14.82 5.37
C PRO A 174 22.91 -14.66 6.83
N THR A 175 23.84 -13.74 7.07
CA THR A 175 24.27 -13.40 8.43
C THR A 175 23.40 -12.26 8.95
N SER A 176 22.71 -12.47 10.07
CA SER A 176 21.97 -11.41 10.76
C SER A 176 22.97 -10.44 11.40
N ILE A 177 22.89 -9.16 11.07
CA ILE A 177 23.77 -8.11 11.63
C ILE A 177 23.08 -7.35 12.74
N THR A 178 21.77 -7.13 12.63
CA THR A 178 21.04 -6.29 13.59
C THR A 178 19.68 -6.89 13.90
N TYR A 179 19.40 -7.00 15.18
CA TYR A 179 18.11 -7.40 15.72
C TYR A 179 17.69 -6.35 16.73
N GLU A 180 16.78 -5.47 16.33
CA GLU A 180 16.36 -4.33 17.13
C GLU A 180 14.86 -4.42 17.41
N THR A 181 14.50 -4.45 18.69
CA THR A 181 13.10 -4.30 19.11
C THR A 181 12.72 -2.84 19.03
N LEU A 182 11.94 -2.47 18.01
CA LEU A 182 11.51 -1.10 17.78
C LEU A 182 10.38 -0.68 18.74
N GLU A 183 9.53 -1.64 19.10
CA GLU A 183 8.35 -1.43 19.95
C GLU A 183 8.01 -2.68 20.74
N THR A 184 7.40 -2.47 21.91
CA THR A 184 6.80 -3.52 22.74
C THR A 184 5.46 -3.04 23.29
N PHE A 185 4.45 -3.89 23.22
CA PHE A 185 3.07 -3.62 23.62
C PHE A 185 2.51 -4.69 24.54
#